data_AF-A0AAV3SJ61-F1
#
_entry.id   AF-A0AAV3SJ61-F1
#
_cell.length_a   1.000
_cell.length_b   1.000
_cell.length_c   1.000
_cell.angle_alpha   90.00
_cell.angle_beta   90.00
_cell.angle_gamma   90.00
#
_symmetry.space_group_name_H-M   'P 1'
#
loop_
_entity.id
_entity.type
_entity.pdbx_description
1 polymer ?
#
loop_
_entity_poly.entity_id
_entity_poly.type
_entity_poly.pdbx_seq_one_letter_code
_entity_poly.pdbx_strand_id
1 'polypeptide(L)' 'MGILNTLGLVVTLAFALPVALLGVNLVISGRTATGIALCVVAVLMVALKQYVTTPDDVPTAAAEKTVNAVVKDDEN' A
#
# COMPACT_ATOMS: atom_id res chain seq x y z
N MET A 1 -5.54 -13.35 -20.53
CA MET A 1 -5.65 -12.23 -19.57
C MET A 1 -7.13 -11.94 -19.35
N GLY A 2 -7.75 -12.69 -18.42
CA GLY A 2 -9.22 -12.75 -18.30
C GLY A 2 -9.78 -11.67 -17.37
N ILE A 3 -10.98 -11.20 -17.69
CA ILE A 3 -11.83 -10.33 -16.86
C ILE A 3 -11.93 -10.75 -15.39
N LEU A 4 -11.83 -12.06 -15.11
CA LEU A 4 -11.83 -12.64 -13.77
C LEU A 4 -10.63 -12.19 -12.92
N ASN A 5 -9.47 -11.97 -13.55
CA ASN A 5 -8.27 -11.47 -12.86
C ASN A 5 -8.46 -10.01 -12.43
N THR A 6 -8.99 -9.18 -13.33
CA THR A 6 -9.30 -7.77 -13.05
C THR A 6 -10.41 -7.63 -12.00
N LEU A 7 -11.46 -8.44 -12.10
CA LEU A 7 -12.52 -8.50 -11.09
C LEU A 7 -11.96 -8.90 -9.72
N GLY A 8 -11.03 -9.86 -9.68
CA GLY A 8 -10.29 -10.19 -8.49
C GLY A 8 -9.60 -8.96 -7.88
N LEU A 9 -8.84 -8.19 -8.66
CA LEU A 9 -8.17 -6.99 -8.15
C LEU A 9 -9.17 -5.93 -7.67
N VAL A 10 -10.26 -5.69 -8.41
CA VAL A 10 -11.30 -4.72 -8.02
C VAL A 10 -11.91 -5.08 -6.67
N VAL A 11 -12.23 -6.37 -6.44
CA VAL A 11 -12.77 -6.84 -5.16
C VAL A 11 -11.77 -6.64 -4.01
N THR A 12 -10.50 -6.98 -4.22
CA THR A 12 -9.47 -6.77 -3.20
C THR A 12 -9.26 -5.29 -2.92
N LEU A 13 -9.25 -4.45 -3.95
CA LEU A 13 -9.09 -3.01 -3.81
C LEU A 13 -10.27 -2.37 -3.07
N ALA A 14 -11.50 -2.80 -3.35
CA ALA A 14 -12.69 -2.35 -2.63
C ALA A 14 -12.59 -2.61 -1.12
N PHE A 15 -11.86 -3.65 -0.69
CA PHE A 15 -11.60 -3.93 0.71
C PHE A 15 -10.34 -3.23 1.26
N ALA A 16 -9.31 -3.06 0.44
CA ALA A 16 -8.07 -2.40 0.83
C ALA A 16 -8.25 -0.88 1.04
N LEU A 17 -9.11 -0.23 0.26
CA LEU A 17 -9.40 1.20 0.36
C LEU A 17 -9.90 1.64 1.75
N PRO A 18 -10.93 1.02 2.36
CA PRO A 18 -11.38 1.42 3.69
C PRO A 18 -10.31 1.19 4.76
N VAL A 19 -9.49 0.14 4.64
CA VAL A 19 -8.38 -0.12 5.57
C VAL A 19 -7.28 0.93 5.43
N ALA A 20 -6.94 1.32 4.19
CA ALA A 20 -5.98 2.37 3.92
C ALA A 20 -6.45 3.73 4.44
N LEU A 21 -7.71 4.09 4.19
CA LEU A 21 -8.31 5.32 4.73
C LEU A 21 -8.29 5.33 6.26
N LEU A 22 -8.63 4.22 6.91
CA LEU A 22 -8.58 4.10 8.36
C LEU A 22 -7.14 4.29 8.90
N GLY A 23 -6.16 3.66 8.25
CA GLY A 23 -4.75 3.80 8.61
C GLY A 23 -4.26 5.24 8.51
N VAL A 24 -4.55 5.93 7.39
CA VAL A 24 -4.22 7.34 7.19
C VAL A 24 -4.89 8.22 8.26
N ASN A 25 -6.17 7.98 8.55
CA ASN A 25 -6.89 8.76 9.57
C ASN A 25 -6.29 8.57 10.97
N LEU A 26 -5.84 7.36 11.31
CA LEU A 26 -5.14 7.07 12.57
C LEU A 26 -3.78 7.76 12.66
N VAL A 27 -3.04 7.85 11.55
CA VAL A 27 -1.78 8.62 11.49
C VAL A 27 -2.05 10.09 11.76
N ILE A 28 -3.05 10.69 11.11
CA ILE A 28 -3.43 12.09 11.28
C ILE A 28 -3.97 12.35 12.70
N SER A 29 -4.62 11.36 13.31
CA SER A 29 -5.15 11.43 14.68
C SER A 29 -4.07 11.27 15.76
N GLY A 30 -2.78 11.26 15.39
CA GLY A 30 -1.66 11.13 16.32
C GLY A 30 -1.36 9.70 16.78
N ARG A 31 -2.07 8.70 16.26
CA ARG A 31 -1.85 7.27 16.55
C ARG A 31 -1.02 6.62 15.44
N THR A 32 0.15 7.21 15.21
CA THR A 32 1.05 6.95 14.07
C THR A 32 1.43 5.48 13.94
N ALA A 33 1.79 4.81 15.03
CA ALA A 33 2.19 3.40 15.00
C ALA A 33 1.07 2.47 14.49
N THR A 34 -0.15 2.68 14.99
CA THR A 34 -1.32 1.89 14.57
C THR A 34 -1.74 2.23 13.14
N GLY A 35 -1.69 3.51 12.77
CA GLY A 35 -2.03 3.97 11.43
C GLY A 35 -1.08 3.43 10.36
N ILE A 36 0.24 3.48 10.61
CA ILE A 36 1.26 2.90 9.72
C ILE A 36 1.06 1.39 9.59
N ALA A 37 0.83 0.68 10.69
CA ALA A 37 0.61 -0.77 10.66
C ALA A 37 -0.58 -1.13 9.76
N LEU A 38 -1.68 -0.39 9.83
CA LEU A 38 -2.84 -0.61 8.97
C LEU A 38 -2.58 -0.26 7.50
N CYS A 39 -1.83 0.81 7.22
CA CYS A 39 -1.41 1.12 5.86
C CYS A 39 -0.55 -0.01 5.27
N VAL A 40 0.39 -0.57 6.05
CA VAL A 40 1.20 -1.73 5.64
C VAL A 40 0.31 -2.93 5.34
N VAL A 41 -0.67 -3.23 6.20
CA VAL A 41 -1.63 -4.32 5.98
C VAL A 41 -2.43 -4.09 4.69
N ALA A 42 -2.92 -2.88 4.43
CA ALA A 42 -3.66 -2.56 3.21
C ALA A 42 -2.80 -2.76 1.95
N VAL A 43 -1.52 -2.36 1.99
CA VAL A 43 -0.57 -2.61 0.91
C VAL A 43 -0.33 -4.10 0.74
N LEU A 44 -0.13 -4.86 1.82
CA LEU A 44 0.07 -6.31 1.78
C LEU A 44 -1.14 -7.04 1.18
N MET A 45 -2.36 -6.63 1.50
CA MET A 45 -3.58 -7.21 0.93
C MET A 45 -3.60 -7.13 -0.61
N VAL A 46 -3.09 -6.04 -1.18
CA VAL A 46 -3.01 -5.86 -2.64
C VAL A 46 -1.75 -6.51 -3.20
N ALA A 47 -0.62 -6.33 -2.54
CA ALA A 47 0.69 -6.81 -2.98
C ALA A 47 0.71 -8.33 -3.04
N LEU A 48 0.17 -9.06 -2.06
CA LEU A 48 0.14 -10.53 -2.08
C LEU A 48 -0.57 -11.08 -3.34
N LYS A 49 -1.61 -10.41 -3.83
CA LYS A 49 -2.32 -10.85 -5.04
C LYS A 49 -1.50 -10.64 -6.32
N GLN A 50 -0.76 -9.54 -6.38
CA GLN A 50 0.13 -9.22 -7.50
C GLN A 50 1.44 -10.02 -7.45
N TYR A 51 2.00 -10.22 -6.26
CA TYR A 51 3.29 -10.87 -5.99
C TYR A 51 3.26 -12.39 -6.20
N VAL A 52 2.09 -13.02 -6.00
CA VAL A 52 1.88 -14.43 -6.39
C VAL A 52 1.88 -14.61 -7.93
N THR A 53 1.69 -13.54 -8.70
CA THR A 53 1.56 -13.60 -10.18
C THR A 53 2.71 -12.93 -10.94
N THR A 54 3.45 -11.99 -10.33
CA THR A 54 4.51 -11.22 -11.00
C THR A 54 5.73 -11.08 -10.08
N PRO A 55 6.84 -11.80 -10.34
CA PRO A 55 7.97 -11.86 -9.40
C PRO A 55 8.89 -10.62 -9.36
N ASP A 56 8.76 -9.62 -10.25
CA ASP A 56 9.87 -8.66 -10.48
C ASP A 56 9.65 -7.19 -10.08
N ASP A 57 8.40 -6.69 -9.99
CA ASP A 57 8.18 -5.22 -10.10
C ASP A 57 8.04 -4.43 -8.78
N VAL A 58 8.05 -5.08 -7.61
CA VAL A 58 7.67 -4.42 -6.33
C VAL A 58 8.84 -3.86 -5.50
N PRO A 59 10.07 -4.43 -5.50
CA PRO A 59 11.18 -3.89 -4.71
C PRO A 59 11.52 -2.44 -5.09
N THR A 60 11.50 -2.13 -6.39
CA THR A 60 11.91 -0.84 -6.93
C THR A 60 10.96 0.29 -6.54
N ALA A 61 9.65 0.12 -6.72
CA ALA A 61 8.67 1.17 -6.43
C ALA A 61 8.56 1.51 -4.94
N ALA A 62 8.73 0.51 -4.06
CA ALA A 62 8.75 0.73 -2.61
C ALA A 62 10.04 1.45 -2.18
N ALA A 63 11.19 1.07 -2.75
CA ALA A 63 12.48 1.71 -2.52
C ALA A 63 12.49 3.18 -2.99
N GLU A 64 11.89 3.45 -4.15
CA GLU A 64 11.74 4.82 -4.67
C GLU A 64 10.85 5.69 -3.76
N LYS A 65 9.78 5.13 -3.19
CA LYS A 65 8.93 5.90 -2.28
C LYS A 65 9.63 6.24 -0.97
N THR A 66 10.44 5.31 -0.45
CA THR A 66 11.25 5.55 0.75
C THR A 66 12.39 6.54 0.50
N VAL A 67 13.07 6.46 -0.66
CA VAL A 67 14.14 7.40 -0.99
C VAL A 67 13.58 8.81 -1.22
N ASN A 68 12.42 8.91 -1.88
CA ASN A 68 11.78 10.19 -2.14
C ASN A 68 11.22 10.85 -0.87
N ALA A 69 10.79 10.05 0.12
CA ALA A 69 10.38 10.55 1.43
C ALA A 69 11.57 11.06 2.25
N VAL A 70 12.73 10.39 2.20
CA VAL A 70 13.97 10.83 2.86
C VAL A 70 14.53 12.11 2.26
N VAL A 71 14.50 12.25 0.92
CA VAL A 71 15.01 13.44 0.22
C VAL A 71 14.15 14.69 0.50
N LYS A 72 12.85 14.51 0.77
CA LYS A 72 11.95 15.62 1.07
C LYS A 72 12.06 16.15 2.49
N ASP A 73 12.68 15.42 3.41
CA ASP A 73 12.85 15.83 4.82
C ASP A 73 14.05 16.77 5.01
N ASP A 74 14.93 16.90 4.00
CA ASP A 74 16.18 17.68 4.07
C ASP A 74 16.04 19.15 3.58
N GLU A 75 14.86 19.58 3.08
CA GLU A 75 14.66 20.93 2.49
C GLU A 75 13.75 21.86 3.34
N ASN A 76 13.84 21.82 4.68
CA ASN A 76 13.24 22.87 5.52
C ASN A 76 14.03 23.18 6.80
#